data_AF-A0A8J8PD53-F1
#
_entry.id   AF-A0A8J8PD53-F1
#
_cell.length_a   1.000
_cell.length_b   1.000
_cell.length_c   1.000
_cell.angle_alpha   90.00
_cell.angle_beta   90.00
_cell.angle_gamma   90.00
#
_symmetry.space_group_name_H-M   'P 1'
#
loop_
_entity.id
_entity.type
_entity.pdbx_description
1 polymer ?
#
loop_
_entity_poly.entity_id
_entity_poly.type
_entity_poly.pdbx_seq_one_letter_code
_entity_poly.pdbx_strand_id
1 'polypeptide(L)'
;MTEYSCVDHTDNFVSDGESTLSVEQDSSETVLTCRICSHTWKPKNSNASPQRCPKCRSTRWNMDMPVNNRCVRCGHTWISNGKEPTKCPVCHSSRWNTKSTRCMCKKCGHVWEKKKSGTPKKCPLCKSYYWNIPNTASILNNPSLVFSNDSRKWLMTPYRRELFGIMNAECSKHEKVESISKLLNIDLKESEVYLMYLEGLDLVSVSIACDLPFEITINVVQDVECALFSNRPRMEART
;
A
#
# COMPACT_ATOMS: atom_id res chain seq x y z
N MET A 1 24.39 -9.09 27.40
CA MET A 1 24.07 -8.31 28.61
C MET A 1 24.98 -7.10 28.57
N THR A 2 24.44 -5.94 28.23
CA THR A 2 25.19 -4.70 28.01
C THR A 2 24.77 -3.73 29.10
N GLU A 3 25.66 -3.50 30.07
CA GLU A 3 25.50 -2.57 31.16
C GLU A 3 25.76 -1.14 30.66
N TYR A 4 24.82 -0.24 30.90
CA TYR A 4 25.00 1.20 30.70
C TYR A 4 25.08 1.85 32.09
N SER A 5 26.25 2.44 32.37
CA SER A 5 26.55 3.23 33.56
C SER A 5 26.02 4.67 33.39
N CYS A 6 25.28 5.14 34.39
CA CYS A 6 24.90 6.54 34.56
C CYS A 6 26.01 7.25 35.36
N VAL A 7 26.38 8.46 34.94
CA VAL A 7 27.27 9.34 35.71
C VAL A 7 26.49 10.59 36.08
N ASP A 8 26.34 10.80 37.39
CA ASP A 8 25.81 12.01 38.00
C ASP A 8 26.89 13.10 38.02
N HIS A 9 26.51 14.32 37.62
CA HIS A 9 27.26 15.53 37.97
C HIS A 9 26.30 16.54 38.60
N THR A 10 26.29 16.52 39.92
CA THR A 10 26.04 17.70 40.75
C THR A 10 27.27 18.59 40.71
N ASP A 11 27.11 19.89 40.51
CA ASP A 11 27.90 20.86 41.26
C ASP A 11 27.19 22.21 41.39
N ASN A 12 27.12 22.63 42.65
CA ASN A 12 26.73 23.94 43.13
C ASN A 12 27.79 24.98 42.76
N PHE A 13 27.37 26.16 42.31
CA PHE A 13 28.19 27.36 42.44
C PHE A 13 27.34 28.54 42.93
N VAL A 14 27.57 28.89 44.19
CA VAL A 14 27.20 30.17 44.81
C VAL A 14 28.37 31.12 44.59
N SER A 15 28.13 32.36 44.20
CA SER A 15 28.88 33.53 44.68
C SER A 15 28.21 34.82 44.22
N ASP A 16 27.98 35.67 45.21
CA ASP A 16 27.33 36.96 45.15
C ASP A 16 28.14 37.99 44.34
N GLY A 17 27.40 38.87 43.68
CA GLY A 17 27.94 39.97 42.89
C GLY A 17 26.95 41.11 42.85
N GLU A 18 26.69 41.70 44.03
CA GLU A 18 25.97 42.95 44.18
C GLU A 18 26.83 44.07 43.56
N SER A 19 26.38 44.64 42.45
CA SER A 19 26.96 45.83 41.85
C SER A 19 25.84 46.75 41.41
N THR A 20 25.51 47.65 42.33
CA THR A 20 24.66 48.82 42.14
C THR A 20 25.41 49.82 41.26
N LEU A 21 25.05 49.88 39.97
CA LEU A 21 25.45 50.96 39.08
C LEU A 21 24.20 51.60 38.46
N SER A 22 24.08 52.88 38.79
CA SER A 22 23.17 53.93 38.35
C SER A 22 22.60 53.76 36.94
N VAL A 23 21.27 53.73 36.90
CA VAL A 23 20.39 53.75 35.74
C VAL A 23 20.46 55.12 35.08
N GLU A 24 21.16 55.21 33.95
CA GLU A 24 20.83 56.21 32.94
C GLU A 24 19.48 55.78 32.32
N GLN A 25 18.44 56.56 32.60
CA GLN A 25 17.11 56.40 32.00
C GLN A 25 17.17 56.79 30.52
N ASP A 26 17.74 55.91 29.71
CA ASP A 26 17.45 55.90 28.28
C ASP A 26 16.00 55.40 28.13
N SER A 27 15.15 56.27 27.61
CA SER A 27 13.74 56.02 27.33
C SER A 27 13.63 54.97 26.21
N SER A 28 13.97 53.74 26.55
CA SER A 28 13.97 52.60 25.64
C SER A 28 12.53 52.35 25.20
N GLU A 29 12.26 52.79 23.98
CA GLU A 29 10.98 52.65 23.34
C GLU A 29 10.63 51.14 23.26
N THR A 30 9.68 50.70 24.08
CA THR A 30 9.34 49.29 24.21
C THR A 30 8.63 48.78 22.96
N VAL A 31 9.38 48.20 22.03
CA VAL A 31 8.82 47.55 20.84
C VAL A 31 8.34 46.14 21.22
N LEU A 32 7.06 45.87 20.99
CA LEU A 32 6.46 44.55 21.21
C LEU A 32 6.41 43.76 19.90
N THR A 33 6.68 42.45 19.98
CA THR A 33 6.63 41.53 18.83
C THR A 33 5.64 40.39 19.09
N CYS A 34 4.70 40.17 18.18
CA CYS A 34 3.80 39.02 18.25
C CYS A 34 4.55 37.75 17.86
N ARG A 35 4.67 36.80 18.78
CA ARG A 35 5.30 35.49 18.55
C ARG A 35 4.51 34.58 17.60
N ILE A 36 3.28 34.95 17.22
CA ILE A 36 2.40 34.15 16.33
C ILE A 36 2.52 34.60 14.87
N CYS A 37 2.46 35.90 14.60
CA CYS A 37 2.48 36.44 13.24
C CYS A 37 3.69 37.32 12.93
N SER A 38 4.64 37.39 13.87
CA SER A 38 5.88 38.18 13.80
C SER A 38 5.70 39.69 13.58
N HIS A 39 4.49 40.20 13.78
CA HIS A 39 4.22 41.62 13.68
C HIS A 39 4.81 42.37 14.86
N THR A 40 5.48 43.48 14.61
CA THR A 40 6.03 44.39 15.60
C THR A 40 5.16 45.64 15.73
N TRP A 41 5.00 46.17 16.94
CA TRP A 41 4.29 47.44 17.17
C TRP A 41 4.78 48.14 18.43
N LYS A 42 4.53 49.45 18.49
CA LYS A 42 4.78 50.29 19.66
C LYS A 42 3.45 50.46 20.42
N PRO A 43 3.38 50.13 21.73
CA PRO A 43 2.17 50.31 22.52
C PRO A 43 1.87 51.80 22.72
N LYS A 44 0.58 52.19 22.67
CA LYS A 44 0.16 53.58 22.91
C LYS A 44 0.34 54.05 24.36
N ASN A 45 0.38 53.11 25.29
CA ASN A 45 0.59 53.36 26.71
C ASN A 45 1.72 52.45 27.18
N SER A 46 2.80 53.03 27.69
CA SER A 46 4.01 52.31 28.13
C SER A 46 3.73 51.32 29.26
N ASN A 47 2.68 51.55 30.06
CA ASN A 47 2.39 50.75 31.25
C ASN A 47 1.43 49.58 31.04
N ALA A 48 0.87 49.38 29.84
CA ALA A 48 -0.13 48.33 29.60
C ALA A 48 0.21 47.45 28.39
N SER A 49 0.43 46.16 28.63
CA SER A 49 0.55 45.16 27.56
C SER A 49 -0.82 44.96 26.89
N PRO A 50 -0.90 44.98 25.55
CA PRO A 50 -2.17 44.84 24.85
C PRO A 50 -2.75 43.44 25.06
N GLN A 51 -4.08 43.35 25.19
CA GLN A 51 -4.78 42.06 25.31
C GLN A 51 -4.71 41.22 24.01
N ARG A 52 -4.48 41.85 22.85
CA ARG A 52 -4.48 41.19 21.53
C ARG A 52 -3.41 41.76 20.62
N CYS A 53 -2.85 40.92 19.74
CA CYS A 53 -2.02 41.41 18.63
C CYS A 53 -2.86 42.27 17.68
N PRO A 54 -2.39 43.46 17.27
CA PRO A 54 -3.15 44.33 16.36
C PRO A 54 -3.30 43.76 14.95
N LYS A 55 -2.39 42.89 14.49
CA LYS A 55 -2.44 42.26 13.16
C LYS A 55 -3.30 40.98 13.13
N CYS A 56 -2.98 39.99 13.96
CA CYS A 56 -3.66 38.68 13.93
C CYS A 56 -4.81 38.55 14.94
N ARG A 57 -5.07 39.57 15.77
CA ARG A 57 -6.09 39.61 16.83
C ARG A 57 -5.98 38.49 17.89
N SER A 58 -4.86 37.75 17.90
CA SER A 58 -4.61 36.70 18.87
C SER A 58 -4.42 37.29 20.27
N THR A 59 -5.09 36.72 21.25
CA THR A 59 -4.92 37.04 22.68
C THR A 59 -3.64 36.44 23.28
N ARG A 60 -2.91 35.63 22.51
CA ARG A 60 -1.76 34.85 22.98
C ARG A 60 -0.47 35.26 22.28
N TRP A 61 -0.37 36.54 21.93
CA TRP A 61 0.70 37.07 21.10
C TRP A 61 2.08 37.09 21.79
N ASN A 62 2.10 37.00 23.13
CA ASN A 62 3.28 37.04 23.98
C ASN A 62 3.59 35.71 24.69
N MET A 63 2.92 34.60 24.36
CA MET A 63 3.17 33.31 25.03
C MET A 63 4.53 32.70 24.62
N ASP A 64 5.25 32.11 25.59
CA ASP A 64 6.67 31.82 25.42
C ASP A 64 7.04 30.70 24.45
N MET A 65 6.11 29.84 24.02
CA MET A 65 6.41 28.77 23.04
C MET A 65 5.22 28.46 22.13
N PRO A 66 5.01 29.22 21.04
CA PRO A 66 4.06 28.82 20.00
C PRO A 66 4.57 27.55 19.31
N VAL A 67 3.86 26.44 19.46
CA VAL A 67 4.18 25.21 18.71
C VAL A 67 3.61 25.36 17.31
N ASN A 68 4.51 25.50 16.32
CA ASN A 68 4.13 25.55 14.92
C ASN A 68 3.93 24.12 14.41
N ASN A 69 2.69 23.79 14.07
CA ASN A 69 2.30 22.47 13.60
C ASN A 69 2.11 22.51 12.08
N ARG A 70 2.56 21.46 11.39
CA ARG A 70 2.32 21.26 9.96
C ARG A 70 1.67 19.90 9.73
N CYS A 71 0.53 19.88 9.04
CA CYS A 71 -0.10 18.62 8.67
C CYS A 71 0.67 17.99 7.52
N VAL A 72 1.24 16.81 7.74
CA VAL A 72 1.97 16.07 6.69
C VAL A 72 1.05 15.47 5.61
N ARG A 73 -0.28 15.54 5.81
CA ARG A 73 -1.28 15.03 4.86
C ARG A 73 -1.83 16.09 3.92
N CYS A 74 -2.23 17.26 4.44
CA CYS A 74 -2.78 18.35 3.63
C CYS A 74 -1.83 19.55 3.49
N GLY A 75 -0.68 19.57 4.17
CA GLY A 75 0.29 20.66 4.11
C GLY A 75 -0.02 21.89 4.95
N HIS A 76 -1.23 22.00 5.50
CA HIS A 76 -1.67 23.15 6.29
C HIS A 76 -0.82 23.36 7.56
N THR A 77 -0.53 24.62 7.88
CA THR A 77 0.23 25.03 9.06
C THR A 77 -0.64 25.81 10.05
N TRP A 78 -0.45 25.59 11.35
CA TRP A 78 -1.17 26.31 12.41
C TRP A 78 -0.36 26.35 13.72
N ILE A 79 -0.70 27.28 14.60
CA ILE A 79 -0.03 27.44 15.89
C ILE A 79 -0.93 26.92 17.01
N SER A 80 -0.39 26.07 17.89
CA SER A 80 -1.12 25.53 19.06
C SER A 80 -0.58 26.06 20.39
N ASN A 81 -1.41 25.91 21.43
CA ASN A 81 -1.19 26.46 22.77
C ASN A 81 -0.31 25.56 23.65
N GLY A 82 0.83 25.10 23.13
CA GLY A 82 1.77 24.22 23.83
C GLY A 82 1.34 22.75 23.94
N LYS A 83 0.02 22.45 23.90
CA LYS A 83 -0.47 21.07 23.78
C LYS A 83 -0.40 20.61 22.33
N GLU A 84 0.03 19.35 22.12
CA GLU A 84 -0.05 18.71 20.81
C GLU A 84 -1.52 18.65 20.35
N PRO A 85 -1.85 19.16 19.15
CA PRO A 85 -3.22 19.15 18.66
C PRO A 85 -3.68 17.72 18.37
N THR A 86 -4.94 17.41 18.68
CA THR A 86 -5.50 16.07 18.44
C THR A 86 -5.88 15.84 16.98
N LYS A 87 -6.19 16.90 16.22
CA LYS A 87 -6.62 16.84 14.81
C LYS A 87 -6.11 18.04 14.02
N CYS A 88 -5.90 17.86 12.72
CA CYS A 88 -5.70 18.97 11.80
C CYS A 88 -6.99 19.80 11.68
N PRO A 89 -6.93 21.15 11.74
CA PRO A 89 -8.13 22.00 11.62
C PRO A 89 -8.76 22.00 10.22
N VAL A 90 -8.00 21.62 9.19
CA VAL A 90 -8.47 21.62 7.78
C VAL A 90 -8.96 20.24 7.33
N CYS A 91 -8.14 19.19 7.47
CA CYS A 91 -8.51 17.84 7.00
C CYS A 91 -9.11 16.95 8.10
N HIS A 92 -9.22 17.46 9.33
CA HIS A 92 -9.72 16.73 10.51
C HIS A 92 -9.01 15.40 10.83
N SER A 93 -7.86 15.13 10.20
CA SER A 93 -7.06 13.94 10.46
C SER A 93 -6.52 13.96 11.88
N SER A 94 -6.78 12.90 12.64
CA SER A 94 -6.14 12.67 13.95
C SER A 94 -4.68 12.21 13.84
N ARG A 95 -4.24 11.89 12.62
CA ARG A 95 -2.86 11.47 12.31
C ARG A 95 -2.18 12.51 11.44
N TRP A 96 -2.30 13.78 11.84
CA TRP A 96 -1.83 14.93 11.06
C TRP A 96 -0.30 15.03 11.03
N ASN A 97 0.40 14.44 11.99
CA ASN A 97 1.86 14.40 12.11
C ASN A 97 2.49 13.13 11.51
N THR A 98 1.69 12.14 11.08
CA THR A 98 2.18 10.86 10.54
C THR A 98 1.97 10.78 9.03
N LYS A 99 3.06 10.51 8.26
CA LYS A 99 2.98 10.36 6.80
C LYS A 99 1.94 9.30 6.43
N SER A 100 1.04 9.61 5.50
CA SER A 100 0.12 8.60 4.98
C SER A 100 0.91 7.65 4.07
N THR A 101 0.76 6.34 4.27
CA THR A 101 1.21 5.38 3.26
C THR A 101 0.09 5.25 2.24
N ARG A 102 0.34 5.75 1.03
CA ARG A 102 -0.54 5.54 -0.11
C ARG A 102 -0.30 4.14 -0.68
N CYS A 103 -1.38 3.46 -1.02
CA CYS A 103 -1.39 2.21 -1.74
C CYS A 103 -1.99 2.45 -3.12
N MET A 104 -1.44 1.81 -4.15
CA MET A 104 -1.98 1.85 -5.49
C MET A 104 -2.26 0.41 -5.94
N CYS A 105 -3.48 0.15 -6.41
CA CYS A 105 -3.80 -1.14 -6.98
C CYS A 105 -3.13 -1.24 -8.35
N LYS A 106 -2.21 -2.19 -8.49
CA LYS A 106 -1.52 -2.50 -9.73
C LYS A 106 -2.40 -3.23 -10.75
N LYS A 107 -3.67 -3.53 -10.41
CA LYS A 107 -4.68 -4.08 -11.33
C LYS A 107 -5.63 -3.04 -11.91
N CYS A 108 -6.23 -2.20 -11.06
CA CYS A 108 -7.23 -1.21 -11.49
C CYS A 108 -6.72 0.24 -11.43
N GLY A 109 -5.47 0.48 -11.01
CA GLY A 109 -4.90 1.82 -10.85
C GLY A 109 -5.40 2.62 -9.64
N HIS A 110 -6.43 2.16 -8.93
CA HIS A 110 -7.01 2.90 -7.81
C HIS A 110 -5.97 3.19 -6.70
N VAL A 111 -5.91 4.44 -6.25
CA VAL A 111 -5.01 4.90 -5.18
C VAL A 111 -5.81 5.19 -3.92
N TRP A 112 -5.36 4.70 -2.75
CA TRP A 112 -6.00 4.97 -1.46
C TRP A 112 -5.00 5.12 -0.33
N GLU A 113 -5.42 5.76 0.76
CA GLU A 113 -4.65 5.85 1.99
C GLU A 113 -5.01 4.72 2.96
N LYS A 114 -4.00 4.05 3.54
CA LYS A 114 -4.26 3.01 4.54
C LYS A 114 -4.64 3.62 5.89
N LYS A 115 -5.71 3.10 6.50
CA LYS A 115 -6.17 3.53 7.83
C LYS A 115 -5.36 2.92 8.98
N LYS A 116 -4.95 1.65 8.83
CA LYS A 116 -4.22 0.87 9.85
C LYS A 116 -2.78 0.58 9.40
N SER A 117 -1.92 0.22 10.35
CA SER A 117 -0.61 -0.38 10.05
C SER A 117 -0.79 -1.71 9.31
N GLY A 118 0.23 -2.12 8.56
CA GLY A 118 0.22 -3.33 7.73
C GLY A 118 -0.20 -3.11 6.27
N THR A 119 -0.24 -4.21 5.53
CA THR A 119 -0.62 -4.29 4.11
C THR A 119 -2.14 -4.53 3.99
N PRO A 120 -2.87 -3.75 3.16
CA PRO A 120 -4.28 -4.01 2.89
C PRO A 120 -4.52 -5.44 2.39
N LYS A 121 -5.58 -6.10 2.88
CA LYS A 121 -5.95 -7.45 2.41
C LYS A 121 -6.52 -7.47 0.99
N LYS A 122 -7.21 -6.40 0.58
CA LYS A 122 -7.81 -6.28 -0.76
C LYS A 122 -7.95 -4.83 -1.22
N CYS A 123 -8.01 -4.63 -2.54
CA CYS A 123 -8.33 -3.32 -3.12
C CYS A 123 -9.76 -2.90 -2.73
N PRO A 124 -10.00 -1.65 -2.28
CA PRO A 124 -11.33 -1.18 -1.93
C PRO A 124 -12.25 -1.02 -3.16
N LEU A 125 -11.68 -0.78 -4.35
CA LEU A 125 -12.43 -0.63 -5.60
C LEU A 125 -12.72 -1.98 -6.26
N CYS A 126 -11.70 -2.65 -6.84
CA CYS A 126 -11.90 -3.91 -7.58
C CYS A 126 -11.98 -5.18 -6.71
N LYS A 127 -11.88 -5.05 -5.38
CA LYS A 127 -11.92 -6.16 -4.40
C LYS A 127 -10.84 -7.24 -4.57
N SER A 128 -9.83 -7.05 -5.43
CA SER A 128 -8.76 -8.02 -5.61
C SER A 128 -7.87 -8.15 -4.36
N TYR A 129 -7.60 -9.38 -3.94
CA TYR A 129 -6.65 -9.70 -2.86
C TYR A 129 -5.19 -9.47 -3.29
N TYR A 130 -4.90 -9.61 -4.58
CA TYR A 130 -3.56 -9.46 -5.17
C TYR A 130 -3.36 -8.07 -5.78
N TRP A 131 -3.79 -7.03 -5.06
CA TRP A 131 -3.82 -5.66 -5.58
C TRP A 131 -2.43 -5.04 -5.76
N ASN A 132 -1.41 -5.54 -5.05
CA ASN A 132 -0.03 -5.09 -5.12
C ASN A 132 0.78 -5.80 -6.22
N ILE A 133 0.19 -6.80 -6.88
CA ILE A 133 0.81 -7.52 -7.99
C ILE A 133 0.32 -6.88 -9.29
N PRO A 134 1.24 -6.41 -10.16
CA PRO A 134 0.86 -5.90 -11.47
C PRO A 134 0.02 -6.91 -12.24
N ASN A 135 -0.98 -6.40 -12.94
CA ASN A 135 -1.71 -7.17 -13.94
C ASN A 135 -0.76 -7.37 -15.13
N THR A 136 0.21 -8.27 -14.98
CA THR A 136 1.15 -8.68 -16.03
C THR A 136 0.46 -9.54 -17.10
N ALA A 137 -0.75 -9.13 -17.50
CA ALA A 137 -1.46 -9.66 -18.65
C ALA A 137 -0.92 -9.08 -19.98
N SER A 138 0.33 -8.58 -19.99
CA SER A 138 1.04 -8.29 -21.23
C SER A 138 2.40 -8.96 -21.35
N ILE A 139 2.88 -9.73 -20.36
CA ILE A 139 4.10 -10.53 -20.53
C ILE A 139 3.98 -11.83 -19.72
N LEU A 140 3.43 -12.88 -20.36
CA LEU A 140 3.98 -14.24 -20.35
C LEU A 140 4.32 -14.93 -19.01
N ASN A 141 3.77 -14.57 -17.86
CA ASN A 141 4.18 -15.23 -16.61
C ASN A 141 3.03 -15.36 -15.61
N ASN A 142 2.21 -16.38 -15.82
CA ASN A 142 1.51 -17.04 -14.74
C ASN A 142 1.98 -18.49 -14.59
N PRO A 143 3.27 -18.74 -14.25
CA PRO A 143 3.69 -20.10 -13.90
C PRO A 143 2.99 -20.58 -12.62
N SER A 144 2.44 -19.69 -11.78
CA SER A 144 1.90 -20.06 -10.47
C SER A 144 0.51 -20.71 -10.50
N LEU A 145 -0.20 -20.71 -11.64
CA LEU A 145 -1.40 -21.55 -11.78
C LEU A 145 -1.04 -22.98 -12.21
N VAL A 146 -0.02 -23.09 -13.07
CA VAL A 146 0.43 -24.27 -13.83
C VAL A 146 1.17 -25.31 -12.98
N PHE A 147 1.84 -24.86 -11.90
CA PHE A 147 2.70 -25.73 -11.06
C PHE A 147 2.14 -26.06 -9.68
N SER A 148 0.84 -25.92 -9.45
CA SER A 148 0.24 -26.32 -8.17
C SER A 148 -0.36 -27.70 -8.30
N ASN A 149 0.19 -28.68 -7.58
CA ASN A 149 -0.37 -30.02 -7.40
C ASN A 149 -1.72 -30.03 -6.63
N ASP A 150 -2.44 -28.91 -6.56
CA ASP A 150 -3.73 -28.85 -5.87
C ASP A 150 -4.82 -29.28 -6.85
N SER A 151 -5.23 -30.54 -6.74
CA SER A 151 -6.36 -31.12 -7.47
C SER A 151 -7.66 -30.31 -7.28
N ARG A 152 -7.77 -29.41 -6.31
CA ARG A 152 -8.95 -28.55 -6.18
C ARG A 152 -9.01 -27.41 -7.19
N LYS A 153 -7.95 -27.15 -7.97
CA LYS A 153 -7.94 -26.06 -8.96
C LYS A 153 -8.81 -26.34 -10.18
N TRP A 154 -8.83 -27.58 -10.68
CA TRP A 154 -9.70 -27.95 -11.80
C TRP A 154 -11.18 -27.93 -11.42
N LEU A 155 -11.50 -27.98 -10.11
CA LEU A 155 -12.86 -27.80 -9.60
C LEU A 155 -13.44 -26.39 -9.82
N MET A 156 -12.62 -25.44 -10.29
CA MET A 156 -13.00 -24.04 -10.51
C MET A 156 -13.12 -23.68 -12.00
N THR A 157 -12.84 -24.59 -12.92
CA THR A 157 -13.01 -24.31 -14.36
C THR A 157 -14.50 -24.34 -14.74
N PRO A 158 -14.93 -23.51 -15.72
CA PRO A 158 -16.32 -23.55 -16.19
C PRO A 158 -16.69 -24.90 -16.82
N TYR A 159 -15.70 -25.66 -17.31
CA TYR A 159 -15.86 -26.97 -17.95
C TYR A 159 -15.65 -28.16 -16.99
N ARG A 160 -15.67 -27.91 -15.67
CA ARG A 160 -15.39 -28.93 -14.66
C ARG A 160 -16.25 -30.17 -14.84
N ARG A 161 -17.55 -29.99 -15.07
CA ARG A 161 -18.52 -31.10 -15.10
C ARG A 161 -18.23 -32.01 -16.30
N GLU A 162 -17.96 -31.40 -17.44
CA GLU A 162 -17.67 -32.04 -18.71
C GLU A 162 -16.33 -32.78 -18.66
N LEU A 163 -15.25 -32.10 -18.21
CA LEU A 163 -13.93 -32.71 -18.07
C LEU A 163 -13.95 -33.87 -17.07
N PHE A 164 -14.62 -33.71 -15.93
CA PHE A 164 -14.78 -34.80 -14.96
C PHE A 164 -15.58 -35.98 -15.53
N GLY A 165 -16.61 -35.70 -16.33
CA GLY A 165 -17.37 -36.72 -17.04
C GLY A 165 -16.51 -37.50 -18.03
N ILE A 166 -15.68 -36.80 -18.82
CA ILE A 166 -14.76 -37.42 -19.78
C ILE A 166 -13.71 -38.28 -19.07
N MET A 167 -13.10 -37.77 -18.00
CA MET A 167 -12.06 -38.49 -17.26
C MET A 167 -12.57 -39.80 -16.65
N ASN A 168 -13.78 -39.79 -16.07
CA ASN A 168 -14.36 -40.95 -15.40
C ASN A 168 -15.20 -41.84 -16.32
N ALA A 169 -15.31 -41.51 -17.62
CA ALA A 169 -16.03 -42.36 -18.57
C ALA A 169 -15.30 -43.71 -18.76
N GLU A 170 -16.07 -44.79 -18.83
CA GLU A 170 -15.61 -46.14 -19.17
C GLU A 170 -15.42 -46.28 -20.69
N CYS A 171 -14.52 -45.46 -21.26
CA CYS A 171 -14.17 -45.47 -22.68
C CYS A 171 -12.65 -45.53 -22.87
N SER A 172 -12.22 -45.77 -24.12
CA SER A 172 -10.80 -45.85 -24.47
C SER A 172 -10.10 -44.49 -24.30
N LYS A 173 -8.77 -44.51 -24.13
CA LYS A 173 -7.94 -43.29 -24.07
C LYS A 173 -8.18 -42.39 -25.30
N HIS A 174 -8.30 -43.00 -26.48
CA HIS A 174 -8.54 -42.29 -27.74
C HIS A 174 -9.85 -41.48 -27.72
N GLU A 175 -10.94 -42.08 -27.26
CA GLU A 175 -12.25 -41.41 -27.16
C GLU A 175 -12.22 -40.24 -26.15
N LYS A 176 -11.45 -40.38 -25.06
CA LYS A 176 -11.23 -39.29 -24.10
C LYS A 176 -10.48 -38.12 -24.74
N VAL A 177 -9.43 -38.41 -25.51
CA VAL A 177 -8.65 -37.40 -26.24
C VAL A 177 -9.53 -36.66 -27.26
N GLU A 178 -10.33 -37.36 -28.06
CA GLU A 178 -11.27 -36.73 -29.00
C GLU A 178 -12.31 -35.86 -28.28
N SER A 179 -12.82 -36.32 -27.14
CA SER A 179 -13.79 -35.57 -26.34
C SER A 179 -13.19 -34.28 -25.77
N ILE A 180 -11.94 -34.31 -25.28
CA ILE A 180 -11.22 -33.13 -24.79
C ILE A 180 -10.92 -32.17 -25.95
N SER A 181 -10.45 -32.68 -27.08
CA SER A 181 -10.16 -31.89 -28.29
C SER A 181 -11.40 -31.11 -28.72
N LYS A 182 -12.56 -31.77 -28.79
CA LYS A 182 -13.83 -31.14 -29.13
C LYS A 182 -14.31 -30.13 -28.08
N LEU A 183 -14.15 -30.44 -26.79
CA LEU A 183 -14.60 -29.59 -25.69
C LEU A 183 -13.79 -28.28 -25.60
N LEU A 184 -12.47 -28.38 -25.76
CA LEU A 184 -11.54 -27.27 -25.58
C LEU A 184 -11.14 -26.59 -26.89
N ASN A 185 -11.53 -27.17 -28.03
CA ASN A 185 -11.15 -26.73 -29.37
C ASN A 185 -9.63 -26.62 -29.55
N ILE A 186 -8.93 -27.70 -29.17
CA ILE A 186 -7.48 -27.87 -29.28
C ILE A 186 -7.16 -29.10 -30.13
N ASP A 187 -5.93 -29.24 -30.61
CA ASP A 187 -5.59 -30.38 -31.45
C ASP A 187 -5.57 -31.72 -30.67
N LEU A 188 -5.57 -32.85 -31.40
CA LEU A 188 -5.60 -34.17 -30.78
C LEU A 188 -4.33 -34.49 -29.97
N LYS A 189 -3.18 -33.95 -30.38
CA LYS A 189 -1.91 -34.19 -29.70
C LYS A 189 -1.80 -33.38 -28.41
N GLU A 190 -2.23 -32.11 -28.44
CA GLU A 190 -2.40 -31.22 -27.30
C GLU A 190 -3.40 -31.81 -26.30
N SER A 191 -4.50 -32.38 -26.79
CA SER A 191 -5.48 -33.08 -25.97
C SER A 191 -4.91 -34.32 -25.29
N GLU A 192 -4.06 -35.07 -26.00
CA GLU A 192 -3.36 -36.22 -25.42
C GLU A 192 -2.42 -35.78 -24.28
N VAL A 193 -1.60 -34.76 -24.52
CA VAL A 193 -0.72 -34.15 -23.51
C VAL A 193 -1.53 -33.71 -22.28
N TYR A 194 -2.63 -33.01 -22.51
CA TYR A 194 -3.46 -32.48 -21.43
C TYR A 194 -4.19 -33.59 -20.65
N LEU A 195 -4.65 -34.65 -21.32
CA LEU A 195 -5.26 -35.81 -20.65
C LEU A 195 -4.28 -36.46 -19.67
N MET A 196 -3.03 -36.69 -20.09
CA MET A 196 -2.02 -37.30 -19.23
C MET A 196 -1.69 -36.43 -18.01
N TYR A 197 -1.65 -35.11 -18.22
CA TYR A 197 -1.53 -34.15 -17.11
C TYR A 197 -2.73 -34.23 -16.13
N LEU A 198 -3.97 -34.33 -16.65
CA LEU A 198 -5.17 -34.48 -15.83
C LEU A 198 -5.22 -35.81 -15.05
N GLU A 199 -4.63 -36.88 -15.60
CA GLU A 199 -4.47 -38.17 -14.93
C GLU A 199 -3.43 -38.14 -13.78
N GLY A 200 -2.76 -37.00 -13.59
CA GLY A 200 -1.86 -36.75 -12.46
C GLY A 200 -0.39 -37.04 -12.74
N LEU A 201 -0.02 -37.25 -14.01
CA LEU A 201 1.39 -37.37 -14.38
C LEU A 201 2.07 -36.00 -14.26
N ASP A 202 3.32 -35.99 -13.78
CA ASP A 202 4.13 -34.78 -13.80
C ASP A 202 4.54 -34.42 -15.25
N LEU A 203 4.83 -33.14 -15.47
CA LEU A 203 5.12 -32.60 -16.80
C LEU A 203 6.32 -33.27 -17.49
N VAL A 204 7.31 -33.77 -16.74
CA VAL A 204 8.46 -34.46 -17.33
C VAL A 204 8.02 -35.83 -17.85
N SER A 205 7.25 -36.57 -17.05
CA SER A 205 6.66 -37.86 -17.47
C SER A 205 5.78 -37.72 -18.71
N VAL A 206 4.96 -36.66 -18.79
CA VAL A 206 4.13 -36.38 -19.97
C VAL A 206 5.00 -36.09 -21.20
N SER A 207 6.04 -35.26 -21.05
CA SER A 207 6.97 -34.91 -22.13
C SER A 207 7.63 -36.14 -22.74
N ILE A 208 8.10 -37.06 -21.89
CA ILE A 208 8.74 -38.32 -22.31
C ILE A 208 7.73 -39.22 -23.02
N ALA A 209 6.53 -39.38 -22.45
CA ALA A 209 5.53 -40.29 -23.02
C ALA A 209 4.97 -39.80 -24.36
N CYS A 210 4.92 -38.49 -24.59
CA CYS A 210 4.44 -37.91 -25.84
C CYS A 210 5.53 -37.73 -26.91
N ASP A 211 6.80 -38.02 -26.59
CA ASP A 211 7.98 -37.72 -27.41
C ASP A 211 8.03 -36.24 -27.84
N LEU A 212 7.84 -35.35 -26.88
CA LEU A 212 7.85 -33.90 -27.09
C LEU A 212 8.95 -33.24 -26.25
N PRO A 213 9.53 -32.12 -26.72
CA PRO A 213 10.36 -31.27 -25.86
C PRO A 213 9.57 -30.77 -24.65
N PHE A 214 10.24 -30.64 -23.51
CA PHE A 214 9.62 -30.24 -22.24
C PHE A 214 8.95 -28.87 -22.32
N GLU A 215 9.56 -27.93 -23.05
CA GLU A 215 9.04 -26.59 -23.29
C GLU A 215 7.70 -26.62 -24.04
N ILE A 216 7.55 -27.54 -25.01
CA ILE A 216 6.30 -27.70 -25.75
C ILE A 216 5.21 -28.26 -24.83
N THR A 217 5.54 -29.27 -24.03
CA THR A 217 4.61 -29.84 -23.04
C THR A 217 4.10 -28.78 -22.06
N ILE A 218 4.99 -27.93 -21.55
CA ILE A 218 4.61 -26.79 -20.69
C ILE A 218 3.68 -25.84 -21.42
N ASN A 219 4.04 -25.43 -22.65
CA ASN A 219 3.25 -24.46 -23.40
C ASN A 219 1.83 -24.96 -23.66
N VAL A 220 1.66 -26.23 -24.01
CA VAL A 220 0.34 -26.84 -24.23
C VAL A 220 -0.52 -26.75 -22.96
N VAL A 221 0.01 -27.19 -21.82
CA VAL A 221 -0.74 -27.15 -20.54
C VAL A 221 -1.07 -25.70 -20.16
N GLN A 222 -0.12 -24.78 -20.32
CA GLN A 222 -0.32 -23.35 -20.04
C GLN A 222 -1.39 -22.73 -20.92
N ASP A 223 -1.36 -22.99 -22.23
CA ASP A 223 -2.31 -22.44 -23.19
C ASP A 223 -3.72 -22.95 -22.93
N VAL A 224 -3.87 -24.25 -22.62
CA VAL A 224 -5.15 -24.85 -22.25
C VAL A 224 -5.69 -24.25 -20.95
N GLU A 225 -4.88 -24.17 -19.90
CA GLU A 225 -5.31 -23.55 -18.64
C GLU A 225 -5.66 -22.07 -18.82
N CYS A 226 -4.84 -21.32 -19.58
CA CYS A 226 -5.13 -19.94 -19.91
C CYS A 226 -6.47 -19.80 -20.65
N ALA A 227 -6.80 -20.70 -21.57
CA ALA A 227 -8.09 -20.72 -22.25
C ALA A 227 -9.25 -21.02 -21.28
N LEU A 228 -9.07 -21.96 -20.35
CA LEU A 228 -10.07 -22.34 -19.35
C LEU A 228 -10.38 -21.23 -18.32
N PHE A 229 -9.37 -20.45 -17.93
CA PHE A 229 -9.49 -19.44 -16.86
C PHE A 229 -9.63 -18.00 -17.37
N SER A 230 -9.40 -17.74 -18.65
CA SER A 230 -9.66 -16.43 -19.24
C SER A 230 -11.16 -16.30 -19.49
N ASN A 231 -11.83 -15.41 -18.77
CA ASN A 231 -13.27 -15.06 -18.88
C ASN A 231 -13.71 -14.48 -20.25
N ARG A 232 -12.97 -14.74 -21.33
CA ARG A 232 -13.41 -14.38 -22.68
C ARG A 232 -13.94 -15.63 -23.37
N PRO A 233 -15.21 -15.66 -23.78
CA PRO A 233 -15.65 -16.68 -24.73
C PRO A 233 -14.79 -16.51 -25.98
N ARG A 234 -13.87 -17.45 -26.22
CA ARG A 234 -13.08 -17.55 -27.46
C ARG A 234 -14.00 -18.07 -28.56
N MET A 235 -15.06 -17.31 -28.86
CA MET A 235 -15.79 -17.43 -30.11
C MET A 235 -15.06 -16.54 -31.12
N GLU A 236 -14.71 -17.14 -32.25
CA GLU A 236 -14.26 -16.52 -33.51
C GLU A 236 -12.76 -16.18 -33.64
N ALA A 237 -12.03 -17.05 -34.35
CA ALA A 237 -11.30 -16.74 -35.59
C ALA A 237 -10.05 -17.62 -35.75
N ARG A 238 -10.24 -18.82 -36.32
CA ARG A 238 -9.28 -19.49 -37.21
C ARG A 238 -10.12 -20.21 -38.27
N THR A 239 -10.51 -19.47 -39.30
CA THR A 239 -10.86 -20.01 -40.63
C THR A 239 -9.59 -20.03 -41.47
#